data_AF-F9UKD5-F1
#
_entry.id   AF-F9UKD5-F1
#
_cell.length_a   1.000
_cell.length_b   1.000
_cell.length_c   1.000
_cell.angle_alpha   90.00
_cell.angle_beta   90.00
_cell.angle_gamma   90.00
#
_symmetry.space_group_name_H-M   'P 1'
#
loop_
_entity.id
_entity.type
_entity.pdbx_description
1 polymer ?
#
loop_
_entity_poly.entity_id
_entity_poly.type
_entity_poly.pdbx_seq_one_letter_code
_entity_poly.pdbx_strand_id
1 'polypeptide(L)'
;MNHLNLFSFKKDDLVKINLTAFDENNNEIDSLKQNNYLFTITDQKDETEIIPFLLINKPLKENIELEYQFSKDVLIEELKGKKIKFVISLLDYKTAEFIQLSAELKKAKNDIAIKDLNFQNKTKELQHVEEQLKLALNDVKKAKEAQVVERLTLPKEELDNIKKYSLQKFVEDFTNPYGTLKMAINAGENSSSQEVKNYLMGFKMVLGMLENSLNNHGITEFQPSLNTEFDPETSKIIEQVVNDDLKPNTILKVNQNGFKLYDRVIKPALVVASKYSDEKAKTKENKKNKKMKTKQ
;
A
#
# COMPACT_ATOMS: atom_id res chain seq x y z
N MET A 1 66.46 14.35 -50.47
CA MET A 1 65.40 14.07 -51.46
C MET A 1 64.07 14.34 -50.79
N ASN A 2 63.46 15.47 -51.15
CA ASN A 2 62.18 15.94 -50.61
C ASN A 2 61.05 15.10 -51.17
N HIS A 3 60.57 14.11 -50.40
CA HIS A 3 59.24 13.56 -50.64
C HIS A 3 58.22 14.54 -50.05
N LEU A 4 57.91 15.62 -50.77
CA LEU A 4 56.63 16.29 -50.56
C LEU A 4 55.55 15.27 -50.92
N ASN A 5 54.89 14.71 -49.90
CA ASN A 5 53.57 14.13 -50.10
C ASN A 5 52.66 15.27 -50.57
N LEU A 6 52.55 15.47 -51.88
CA LEU A 6 51.50 16.34 -52.41
C LEU A 6 50.17 15.67 -52.11
N PHE A 7 49.38 16.26 -51.20
CA PHE A 7 47.98 15.90 -51.03
C PHE A 7 47.28 16.00 -52.38
N SER A 8 46.45 15.02 -52.72
CA SER A 8 45.68 14.99 -53.95
C SER A 8 44.19 14.87 -53.65
N PHE A 9 43.36 15.37 -54.56
CA PHE A 9 41.91 15.15 -54.47
C PHE A 9 41.61 13.67 -54.62
N LYS A 10 40.79 13.13 -53.72
CA LYS A 10 40.33 11.74 -53.75
C LYS A 10 38.82 11.70 -54.00
N LYS A 11 38.35 10.53 -54.43
CA LYS A 11 36.93 10.26 -54.60
C LYS A 11 36.16 10.58 -53.30
N ASP A 12 34.96 11.16 -53.46
CA ASP A 12 34.03 11.56 -52.41
C ASP A 12 34.48 12.72 -51.51
N ASP A 13 35.65 13.32 -51.78
CA ASP A 13 36.04 14.56 -51.10
C ASP A 13 35.11 15.71 -51.52
N LEU A 14 34.72 16.55 -50.56
CA LEU A 14 33.88 17.72 -50.81
C LEU A 14 34.76 18.93 -51.05
N VAL A 15 34.57 19.57 -52.20
CA VAL A 15 35.41 20.66 -52.68
C VAL A 15 34.55 21.86 -53.02
N LYS A 16 34.97 23.04 -52.56
CA LYS A 16 34.37 24.32 -52.92
C LYS A 16 35.36 25.14 -53.73
N ILE A 17 34.96 25.64 -54.90
CA ILE A 17 35.85 26.38 -55.81
C ILE A 17 35.16 27.62 -56.42
N ASN A 18 35.96 28.48 -57.04
CA ASN A 18 35.54 29.31 -58.16
C ASN A 18 36.09 28.73 -59.46
N LEU A 19 35.31 28.77 -60.53
CA LEU A 19 35.63 28.22 -61.84
C LEU A 19 35.47 29.29 -62.91
N THR A 20 36.47 29.44 -63.77
CA THR A 20 36.41 30.25 -65.00
C THR A 20 36.87 29.39 -66.16
N ALA A 21 36.21 29.48 -67.32
CA ALA A 21 36.55 28.70 -68.51
C ALA A 21 36.97 29.62 -69.66
N PHE A 22 37.89 29.16 -70.50
CA PHE A 22 38.43 29.88 -71.65
C PHE A 22 38.39 29.00 -72.91
N ASP A 23 38.07 29.61 -74.05
CA ASP A 23 38.10 28.96 -75.37
C ASP A 23 39.53 28.81 -75.93
N GLU A 24 39.65 28.24 -77.14
CA GLU A 24 40.94 28.05 -77.84
C GLU A 24 41.65 29.37 -78.20
N ASN A 25 40.91 30.48 -78.23
CA ASN A 25 41.43 31.82 -78.48
C ASN A 25 41.68 32.60 -77.18
N ASN A 26 41.58 31.94 -76.02
CA ASN A 26 41.74 32.51 -74.69
C ASN A 26 40.68 33.57 -74.31
N ASN A 27 39.50 33.51 -74.92
CA ASN A 27 38.33 34.29 -74.51
C ASN A 27 37.59 33.59 -73.37
N GLU A 28 37.16 34.35 -72.36
CA GLU A 28 36.36 33.83 -71.25
C GLU A 28 34.98 33.36 -71.74
N ILE A 29 34.56 32.18 -71.28
CA ILE A 29 33.25 31.61 -71.54
C ILE A 29 32.38 31.84 -70.31
N ASP A 30 31.70 32.99 -70.27
CA ASP A 30 30.88 33.42 -69.12
C ASP A 30 29.79 32.40 -68.74
N SER A 31 29.26 31.65 -69.71
CA SER A 31 28.23 30.62 -69.48
C SER A 31 28.71 29.45 -68.61
N LEU A 32 30.03 29.22 -68.53
CA LEU A 32 30.65 28.16 -67.74
C LEU A 32 31.28 28.66 -66.43
N LYS A 33 31.19 29.96 -66.14
CA LYS A 33 31.72 30.55 -64.91
C LYS A 33 30.86 30.15 -63.71
N GLN A 34 31.49 29.67 -62.65
CA GLN A 34 30.79 29.30 -61.42
C GLN A 34 31.51 29.87 -60.20
N ASN A 35 30.79 30.57 -59.33
CA ASN A 35 31.32 31.09 -58.07
C ASN A 35 30.79 30.27 -56.91
N ASN A 36 31.64 29.98 -55.91
CA ASN A 36 31.30 29.16 -54.75
C ASN A 36 30.76 27.75 -55.11
N TYR A 37 31.21 27.19 -56.23
CA TYR A 37 30.76 25.90 -56.71
C TYR A 37 31.19 24.79 -55.75
N LEU A 38 30.22 24.05 -55.20
CA LEU A 38 30.43 23.00 -54.21
C LEU A 38 30.02 21.66 -54.81
N PHE A 39 30.94 20.70 -54.83
CA PHE A 39 30.70 19.37 -55.40
C PHE A 39 31.54 18.31 -54.68
N THR A 40 31.21 17.05 -54.92
CA THR A 40 32.00 15.89 -54.50
C THR A 40 32.83 15.36 -55.66
N ILE A 41 34.10 15.06 -55.42
CA ILE A 41 34.97 14.45 -56.42
C ILE A 41 34.42 13.06 -56.81
N THR A 42 34.32 12.80 -58.11
CA THR A 42 33.81 11.53 -58.63
C THR A 42 34.78 10.91 -59.63
N ASP A 43 34.75 9.59 -59.73
CA ASP A 43 35.43 8.83 -60.77
C ASP A 43 34.55 8.61 -62.01
N GLN A 44 33.29 9.06 -61.96
CA GLN A 44 32.36 8.99 -63.08
C GLN A 44 32.47 10.24 -63.93
N LYS A 45 32.67 10.04 -65.23
CA LYS A 45 32.73 11.13 -66.20
C LYS A 45 31.31 11.57 -66.56
N ASP A 46 30.97 12.80 -66.20
CA ASP A 46 29.80 13.52 -66.69
C ASP A 46 30.26 14.67 -67.57
N GLU A 47 29.80 14.72 -68.83
CA GLU A 47 30.19 15.79 -69.76
C GLU A 47 29.47 17.11 -69.48
N THR A 48 28.42 17.11 -68.66
CA THR A 48 27.74 18.32 -68.19
C THR A 48 28.39 18.91 -66.94
N GLU A 49 28.95 18.06 -66.08
CA GLU A 49 29.69 18.44 -64.86
C GLU A 49 31.07 17.78 -64.83
N ILE A 50 31.95 18.21 -65.73
CA ILE A 50 33.23 17.54 -65.97
C ILE A 50 34.30 17.82 -64.89
N ILE A 51 34.19 18.96 -64.19
CA ILE A 51 35.19 19.42 -63.19
C ILE A 51 35.40 18.42 -62.03
N PRO A 52 34.36 17.88 -61.38
CA PRO A 52 34.50 16.83 -60.36
C PRO A 52 35.38 15.64 -60.79
N PHE A 53 35.25 15.20 -62.05
CA PHE A 53 36.04 14.10 -62.61
C PHE A 53 37.49 14.51 -62.93
N LEU A 54 37.70 15.70 -63.51
CA LEU A 54 39.04 16.14 -63.93
C LEU A 54 39.99 16.44 -62.76
N LEU A 55 39.45 16.71 -61.58
CA LEU A 55 40.23 17.00 -60.38
C LEU A 55 40.71 15.75 -59.66
N ILE A 56 40.13 14.56 -59.90
CA ILE A 56 40.54 13.35 -59.20
C ILE A 56 42.04 13.05 -59.38
N ASN A 57 42.72 12.72 -58.29
CA ASN A 57 44.17 12.48 -58.21
C ASN A 57 45.06 13.69 -58.60
N LYS A 58 44.50 14.87 -58.88
CA LYS A 58 45.29 16.09 -59.07
C LYS A 58 45.84 16.59 -57.74
N PRO A 59 47.01 17.25 -57.74
CA PRO A 59 47.57 17.83 -56.52
C PRO A 59 46.65 18.95 -56.00
N LEU A 60 46.40 18.94 -54.70
CA LEU A 60 45.66 19.97 -53.98
C LEU A 60 46.47 21.27 -54.00
N LYS A 61 45.99 22.26 -54.74
CA LYS A 61 46.60 23.59 -54.88
C LYS A 61 45.51 24.66 -54.85
N GLU A 62 45.88 25.86 -54.44
CA GLU A 62 44.96 27.01 -54.43
C GLU A 62 44.49 27.39 -55.83
N ASN A 63 45.36 27.30 -56.83
CA ASN A 63 45.05 27.57 -58.23
C ASN A 63 45.43 26.38 -59.10
N ILE A 64 44.49 25.93 -59.94
CA ILE A 64 44.64 24.76 -60.81
C ILE A 64 44.18 25.14 -62.21
N GLU A 65 45.02 24.87 -63.20
CA GLU A 65 44.66 25.00 -64.61
C GLU A 65 44.52 23.59 -65.22
N LEU A 66 43.41 23.35 -65.90
CA LEU A 66 43.10 22.09 -66.57
C LEU A 66 42.68 22.36 -68.01
N GLU A 67 43.03 21.47 -68.92
CA GLU A 67 42.55 21.52 -70.31
C GLU A 67 41.79 20.23 -70.60
N TYR A 68 40.64 20.35 -71.28
CA TYR A 68 39.81 19.21 -71.62
C TYR A 68 39.24 19.32 -73.03
N GLN A 69 39.28 18.22 -73.78
CA GLN A 69 38.69 18.10 -75.11
C GLN A 69 37.31 17.44 -75.00
N PHE A 70 36.27 18.17 -75.38
CA PHE A 70 34.90 17.67 -75.38
C PHE A 70 34.63 16.74 -76.57
N SER A 71 33.83 15.70 -76.37
CA SER A 71 33.39 14.81 -77.46
C SER A 71 32.49 15.57 -78.45
N LYS A 72 32.36 15.04 -79.67
CA LYS A 72 31.41 15.57 -80.66
C LYS A 72 29.95 15.26 -80.30
N ASP A 73 29.75 14.29 -79.41
CA ASP A 73 28.44 13.81 -78.96
C ASP A 73 27.91 14.52 -77.70
N VAL A 74 28.63 15.54 -77.21
CA VAL A 74 28.24 16.34 -76.05
C VAL A 74 26.94 17.10 -76.34
N LEU A 75 26.03 17.10 -75.36
CA LEU A 75 24.71 17.75 -75.49
C LEU A 75 24.79 19.29 -75.62
N ILE A 76 25.84 19.89 -75.06
CA ILE A 76 26.08 21.34 -75.09
C ILE A 76 26.75 21.71 -76.42
N GLU A 77 26.00 22.35 -77.33
CA GLU A 77 26.46 22.69 -78.69
C GLU A 77 27.73 23.56 -78.71
N GLU A 78 27.86 24.48 -77.75
CA GLU A 78 28.98 25.40 -77.63
C GLU A 78 30.33 24.69 -77.40
N LEU A 79 30.28 23.46 -76.87
CA LEU A 79 31.45 22.68 -76.44
C LEU A 79 31.79 21.52 -77.37
N LYS A 80 30.92 21.18 -78.33
CA LYS A 80 31.10 20.01 -79.22
C LYS A 80 32.46 20.03 -79.92
N GLY A 81 33.31 19.05 -79.58
CA GLY A 81 34.61 18.87 -80.21
C GLY A 81 35.66 19.94 -79.91
N LYS A 82 35.41 20.89 -78.99
CA LYS A 82 36.34 21.99 -78.66
C LYS A 82 37.26 21.65 -77.49
N LYS A 83 38.44 22.29 -77.46
CA LYS A 83 39.34 22.28 -76.31
C LYS A 83 39.03 23.47 -75.40
N ILE A 84 38.73 23.21 -74.14
CA ILE A 84 38.44 24.25 -73.13
C ILE A 84 39.51 24.24 -72.05
N LYS A 85 39.97 25.43 -71.67
CA LYS A 85 40.86 25.64 -70.52
C LYS A 85 40.05 26.09 -69.32
N PHE A 86 40.15 25.38 -68.21
CA PHE A 86 39.52 25.71 -66.92
C PHE A 86 40.57 26.26 -65.96
N VAL A 87 40.28 27.42 -65.37
CA VAL A 87 41.03 28.03 -64.28
C VAL A 87 40.19 27.92 -63.01
N ILE A 88 40.72 27.18 -62.04
CA ILE A 88 40.04 26.81 -60.80
C ILE A 88 40.77 27.45 -59.62
N SER A 89 40.02 28.16 -58.78
CA SER A 89 40.50 28.66 -57.49
C SER A 89 39.81 27.92 -56.35
N LEU A 90 40.59 27.20 -55.53
CA LEU A 90 40.09 26.42 -54.39
C LEU A 90 39.71 27.34 -53.22
N LEU A 91 38.50 27.15 -52.67
CA LEU A 91 37.96 27.93 -51.55
C LEU A 91 37.87 27.13 -50.25
N ASP A 92 37.42 25.87 -50.31
CA ASP A 92 37.31 24.98 -49.16
C ASP A 92 37.49 23.53 -49.63
N TYR A 93 38.01 22.68 -48.75
CA TYR A 93 38.28 21.27 -49.03
C TYR A 93 38.07 20.44 -47.77
N LYS A 94 37.25 19.39 -47.88
CA LYS A 94 36.99 18.44 -46.80
C LYS A 94 37.11 17.03 -47.33
N THR A 95 37.92 16.22 -46.67
CA THR A 95 38.06 14.81 -47.05
C THR A 95 36.78 14.03 -46.77
N ALA A 96 36.54 12.98 -47.54
CA ALA A 96 35.43 12.05 -47.29
C ALA A 96 35.47 11.49 -45.85
N GLU A 97 36.66 11.13 -45.37
CA GLU A 97 36.89 10.65 -44.01
C GLU A 97 36.52 11.71 -42.95
N PHE A 98 36.88 12.98 -43.17
CA PHE A 98 36.51 14.05 -42.25
C PHE A 98 35.00 14.29 -42.21
N ILE A 99 34.32 14.22 -43.37
CA ILE A 99 32.87 14.37 -43.47
C ILE A 99 32.18 13.25 -42.69
N GLN A 100 32.60 12.00 -42.91
CA GLN A 100 32.06 10.83 -42.20
C GLN A 100 32.29 10.94 -40.69
N LEU A 101 33.53 11.22 -40.26
CA LEU A 101 33.87 11.34 -38.85
C LEU A 101 33.11 12.50 -38.17
N SER A 102 32.92 13.62 -38.86
CA SER A 102 32.15 14.76 -38.33
C SER A 102 30.66 14.41 -38.14
N ALA A 103 30.10 13.60 -39.04
CA ALA A 103 28.73 13.11 -38.93
C ALA A 103 28.58 12.11 -37.78
N GLU A 104 29.52 11.18 -37.63
CA GLU A 104 29.55 10.22 -36.52
C GLU A 104 29.70 10.91 -35.17
N LEU A 105 30.61 11.88 -35.06
CA LEU A 105 30.78 12.68 -33.84
C LEU A 105 29.51 13.46 -33.48
N LYS A 106 28.80 14.01 -34.47
CA LYS A 106 27.53 14.71 -34.24
C LYS A 106 26.47 13.75 -33.69
N LYS A 107 26.39 12.54 -34.25
CA LYS A 107 25.46 11.49 -33.78
C LYS A 107 25.80 11.06 -32.35
N ALA A 108 27.07 10.74 -32.08
CA ALA A 108 27.53 10.33 -30.76
C ALA A 108 27.28 11.40 -29.69
N LYS A 109 27.50 12.68 -30.02
CA LYS A 109 27.18 13.80 -29.11
C LYS A 109 25.70 13.87 -28.75
N ASN A 110 24.82 13.68 -29.73
CA ASN A 110 23.38 13.65 -29.48
C ASN A 110 22.98 12.46 -28.61
N ASP A 111 23.53 11.28 -28.86
CA ASP A 111 23.24 10.07 -28.07
C ASP A 111 23.70 10.23 -26.61
N ILE A 112 24.86 10.86 -26.37
CA ILE A 112 25.35 11.19 -25.03
C ILE A 112 24.40 12.18 -24.34
N ALA A 113 24.00 13.25 -25.02
CA ALA A 113 23.08 14.24 -24.46
C ALA A 113 21.72 13.62 -24.06
N ILE A 114 21.19 12.71 -24.89
CA ILE A 114 19.95 11.97 -24.57
C ILE A 114 20.15 11.07 -23.34
N LYS A 115 21.28 10.35 -23.27
CA LYS A 115 21.59 9.49 -22.12
C LYS A 115 21.75 10.29 -20.83
N ASP A 116 22.42 11.44 -20.87
CA ASP A 116 22.59 12.31 -19.71
C ASP A 116 21.24 12.84 -19.21
N LEU A 117 20.35 13.25 -20.12
CA LEU A 117 19.02 13.72 -19.76
C LEU A 117 18.18 12.60 -19.12
N ASN A 118 18.26 11.39 -19.67
CA ASN A 118 17.60 10.21 -19.08
C ASN A 118 18.17 9.86 -17.70
N PHE A 119 19.49 9.94 -17.54
CA PHE A 119 20.15 9.69 -16.25
C PHE A 119 19.67 10.70 -15.19
N GLN A 120 19.65 12.00 -15.52
CA GLN A 120 19.16 13.04 -14.62
C GLN A 120 17.69 12.82 -14.21
N ASN A 121 16.83 12.44 -15.16
CA ASN A 121 15.43 12.13 -14.85
C ASN A 121 15.33 10.93 -13.91
N LYS A 122 16.07 9.85 -14.18
CA LYS A 122 16.11 8.65 -13.32
C LYS A 122 16.59 8.98 -11.91
N THR A 123 17.60 9.84 -11.77
CA THR A 123 18.11 10.28 -10.45
C THR A 123 17.05 11.06 -9.68
N LYS A 124 16.29 11.94 -10.33
CA LYS A 124 15.19 12.69 -9.69
C LYS A 124 14.07 11.76 -9.23
N GLU A 125 13.68 10.80 -10.07
CA GLU A 125 12.69 9.78 -9.69
C GLU A 125 13.15 8.97 -8.48
N LEU A 126 14.42 8.55 -8.44
CA LEU A 126 14.98 7.78 -7.34
C LEU A 126 14.95 8.57 -6.02
N GLN A 127 15.36 9.84 -6.06
CA GLN A 127 15.32 10.73 -4.89
C GLN A 127 13.89 10.89 -4.35
N HIS A 128 12.91 11.05 -5.24
CA HIS A 128 11.52 11.18 -4.85
C HIS A 128 10.97 9.90 -4.19
N VAL A 129 11.29 8.73 -4.74
CA VAL A 129 10.90 7.44 -4.17
C VAL A 129 11.56 7.21 -2.80
N GLU A 130 12.84 7.56 -2.65
CA GLU A 130 13.54 7.47 -1.36
C GLU A 130 12.89 8.35 -0.28
N GLU A 131 12.45 9.55 -0.65
CA GLU A 131 11.75 10.46 0.27
C GLU A 131 10.38 9.91 0.68
N GLN A 132 9.60 9.41 -0.27
CA GLN A 132 8.32 8.74 0.03
C GLN A 132 8.51 7.53 0.94
N LEU A 133 9.54 6.71 0.70
CA LEU A 133 9.85 5.55 1.52
C LEU A 133 10.23 5.95 2.96
N LYS A 134 11.02 7.02 3.12
CA LYS A 134 11.36 7.57 4.45
C LYS A 134 10.11 8.03 5.21
N LEU A 135 9.18 8.71 4.54
CA LEU A 135 7.92 9.15 5.15
C LEU A 135 7.08 7.94 5.58
N ALA A 136 6.87 6.97 4.69
CA ALA A 136 6.11 5.76 4.99
C ALA A 136 6.73 4.95 6.15
N LEU A 137 8.06 4.83 6.20
CA LEU A 137 8.75 4.15 7.31
C LEU A 137 8.55 4.88 8.64
N ASN A 138 8.55 6.22 8.64
CA ASN A 138 8.30 6.99 9.85
C ASN A 138 6.86 6.83 10.33
N ASP A 139 5.89 6.81 9.43
CA ASP A 139 4.48 6.61 9.78
C ASP A 139 4.23 5.20 10.32
N VAL A 140 4.84 4.16 9.72
CA VAL A 140 4.78 2.79 10.23
C VAL A 140 5.42 2.68 11.61
N LYS A 141 6.57 3.34 11.85
CA LYS A 141 7.20 3.35 13.18
C LYS A 141 6.29 3.99 14.22
N LYS A 142 5.73 5.18 13.94
CA LYS A 142 4.80 5.87 14.84
C LYS A 142 3.56 5.03 15.13
N ALA A 143 2.97 4.39 14.11
CA ALA A 143 1.80 3.53 14.27
C ALA A 143 2.11 2.30 15.13
N LYS A 144 3.29 1.69 14.94
CA LYS A 144 3.74 0.55 15.74
C LYS A 144 4.02 0.94 17.19
N GLU A 145 4.65 2.08 17.42
CA GLU A 145 4.87 2.61 18.77
C GLU A 145 3.55 2.90 19.48
N ALA A 146 2.57 3.51 18.79
CA ALA A 146 1.23 3.74 19.34
C ALA A 146 0.49 2.43 19.71
N GLN A 147 0.52 1.41 18.84
CA GLN A 147 -0.09 0.11 19.12
C GLN A 147 0.60 -0.65 20.28
N VAL A 148 1.92 -0.55 20.40
CA VAL A 148 2.66 -1.20 21.48
C VAL A 148 2.32 -0.55 22.82
N VAL A 149 2.17 0.77 22.86
CA VAL A 149 1.71 1.48 24.06
C VAL A 149 0.29 1.03 24.41
N GLU A 150 -0.64 1.00 23.44
CA GLU A 150 -2.04 0.62 23.69
C GLU A 150 -2.19 -0.82 24.23
N ARG A 151 -1.42 -1.79 23.71
CA ARG A 151 -1.45 -3.19 24.18
C ARG A 151 -0.89 -3.40 25.59
N LEU A 152 -0.01 -2.51 26.06
CA LEU A 152 0.61 -2.58 27.39
C LEU A 152 -0.15 -1.74 28.44
N THR A 153 -1.15 -0.96 28.02
CA THR A 153 -1.91 -0.06 28.88
C THR A 153 -3.38 -0.46 29.01
N LEU A 154 -3.69 -1.75 29.24
CA LEU A 154 -4.93 -1.99 29.98
C LEU A 154 -4.75 -1.29 31.34
N PRO A 155 -5.64 -0.34 31.71
CA PRO A 155 -5.53 0.34 32.99
C PRO A 155 -5.38 -0.68 34.11
N LYS A 156 -4.51 -0.40 35.10
CA LYS A 156 -4.26 -1.33 36.21
C LYS A 156 -5.57 -1.82 36.84
N GLU A 157 -6.55 -0.94 36.95
CA GLU A 157 -7.90 -1.22 37.45
C GLU A 157 -8.64 -2.29 36.62
N GLU A 158 -8.51 -2.27 35.28
CA GLU A 158 -9.13 -3.25 34.40
C GLU A 158 -8.45 -4.62 34.53
N LEU A 159 -7.11 -4.63 34.62
CA LEU A 159 -6.35 -5.86 34.88
C LEU A 159 -6.69 -6.48 36.24
N ASP A 160 -6.83 -5.65 37.27
CA ASP A 160 -7.19 -6.10 38.62
C ASP A 160 -8.62 -6.64 38.66
N ASN A 161 -9.56 -6.00 37.93
CA ASN A 161 -10.93 -6.52 37.77
C ASN A 161 -10.95 -7.87 37.03
N ILE A 162 -10.19 -8.02 35.95
CA ILE A 162 -10.10 -9.30 35.22
C ILE A 162 -9.56 -10.40 36.14
N LYS A 163 -8.53 -10.11 36.94
CA LYS A 163 -7.98 -11.06 37.91
C LYS A 163 -8.99 -11.42 38.99
N LYS A 164 -9.65 -10.42 39.57
CA LYS A 164 -10.65 -10.58 40.65
C LYS A 164 -11.83 -11.45 40.20
N TYR A 165 -12.30 -11.31 38.96
CA TYR A 165 -13.46 -12.05 38.45
C TYR A 165 -13.10 -13.22 37.51
N SER A 166 -11.83 -13.61 37.43
CA SER A 166 -11.35 -14.68 36.54
C SER A 166 -12.02 -16.04 36.78
N LEU A 167 -12.43 -16.31 38.02
CA LEU A 167 -13.09 -17.57 38.42
C LEU A 167 -14.60 -17.60 38.12
N GLN A 168 -15.20 -16.52 37.59
CA GLN A 168 -16.65 -16.41 37.40
C GLN A 168 -17.26 -17.63 36.68
N LYS A 169 -16.75 -17.99 35.49
CA LYS A 169 -17.29 -19.11 34.70
C LYS A 169 -17.16 -20.45 35.43
N PHE A 170 -16.03 -20.66 36.11
CA PHE A 170 -15.81 -21.87 36.89
C PHE A 170 -16.86 -22.01 38.00
N VAL A 171 -17.16 -20.91 38.69
CA VAL A 171 -18.16 -20.88 39.76
C VAL A 171 -19.57 -21.13 39.21
N GLU A 172 -19.93 -20.50 38.08
CA GLU A 172 -21.23 -20.70 37.41
C GLU A 172 -21.49 -22.20 37.15
N ASP A 173 -20.52 -22.88 36.55
CA ASP A 173 -20.61 -24.31 36.23
C ASP A 173 -20.58 -25.18 37.50
N PHE A 174 -19.77 -24.80 38.50
CA PHE A 174 -19.63 -25.51 39.77
C PHE A 174 -20.92 -25.47 40.63
N THR A 175 -21.76 -24.44 40.50
CA THR A 175 -22.98 -24.32 41.29
C THR A 175 -23.95 -25.50 41.15
N ASN A 176 -23.98 -26.14 39.98
CA ASN A 176 -24.89 -27.26 39.71
C ASN A 176 -24.49 -28.54 40.46
N PRO A 177 -23.26 -29.10 40.31
CA PRO A 177 -22.85 -30.28 41.07
C PRO A 177 -22.85 -30.02 42.58
N TYR A 178 -22.50 -28.81 43.02
CA TYR A 178 -22.60 -28.40 44.42
C TYR A 178 -24.05 -28.45 44.95
N GLY A 179 -25.02 -27.91 44.20
CA GLY A 179 -26.44 -28.00 44.52
C GLY A 179 -26.95 -29.44 44.59
N THR A 180 -26.52 -30.30 43.66
CA THR A 180 -26.84 -31.74 43.67
C THR A 180 -26.28 -32.45 44.90
N LEU A 181 -25.05 -32.13 45.30
CA LEU A 181 -24.45 -32.67 46.53
C LEU A 181 -25.28 -32.28 47.76
N LYS A 182 -25.68 -31.00 47.89
CA LYS A 182 -26.56 -30.57 48.98
C LYS A 182 -27.90 -31.29 48.96
N MET A 183 -28.50 -31.43 47.79
CA MET A 183 -29.77 -32.14 47.64
C MET A 183 -29.64 -33.60 48.07
N ALA A 184 -28.57 -34.29 47.71
CA ALA A 184 -28.30 -35.67 48.13
C ALA A 184 -28.11 -35.78 49.65
N ILE A 185 -27.36 -34.84 50.25
CA ILE A 185 -27.17 -34.78 51.70
C ILE A 185 -28.52 -34.58 52.41
N ASN A 186 -29.32 -33.60 51.98
CA ASN A 186 -30.64 -33.31 52.56
C ASN A 186 -31.63 -34.47 52.39
N ALA A 187 -31.62 -35.17 51.26
CA ALA A 187 -32.46 -36.35 51.04
C ALA A 187 -32.10 -37.48 52.02
N GLY A 188 -30.80 -37.68 52.25
CA GLY A 188 -30.31 -38.69 53.19
C GLY A 188 -30.66 -38.40 54.65
N GLU A 189 -30.83 -37.14 55.06
CA GLU A 189 -31.20 -36.79 56.44
C GLU A 189 -32.53 -37.41 56.88
N ASN A 190 -33.44 -37.62 55.93
CA ASN A 190 -34.75 -38.23 56.15
C ASN A 190 -34.71 -39.77 56.14
N SER A 191 -33.53 -40.39 55.96
CA SER A 191 -33.38 -41.84 55.97
C SER A 191 -33.54 -42.42 57.38
N SER A 192 -34.19 -43.58 57.47
CA SER A 192 -34.31 -44.35 58.71
C SER A 192 -33.09 -45.22 59.02
N SER A 193 -32.20 -45.46 58.05
CA SER A 193 -30.98 -46.28 58.24
C SER A 193 -29.89 -45.51 59.00
N GLN A 194 -29.31 -46.17 60.01
CA GLN A 194 -28.23 -45.60 60.81
C GLN A 194 -26.91 -45.54 60.04
N GLU A 195 -26.66 -46.50 59.16
CA GLU A 195 -25.48 -46.55 58.28
C GLU A 195 -25.45 -45.33 57.35
N VAL A 196 -26.60 -45.00 56.75
CA VAL A 196 -26.74 -43.82 55.89
C VAL A 196 -26.46 -42.54 56.67
N LYS A 197 -26.96 -42.43 57.92
CA LYS A 197 -26.68 -41.27 58.79
C LYS A 197 -25.20 -41.11 59.12
N ASN A 198 -24.48 -42.21 59.34
CA ASN A 198 -23.05 -42.18 59.62
C ASN A 198 -22.23 -41.68 58.41
N TYR A 199 -22.54 -42.14 57.19
CA TYR A 199 -21.89 -41.63 55.98
C TYR A 199 -22.22 -40.16 55.70
N LEU A 200 -23.46 -39.72 55.96
CA LEU A 200 -23.86 -38.33 55.80
C LEU A 200 -23.06 -37.37 56.67
N MET A 201 -22.66 -37.80 57.86
CA MET A 201 -21.82 -36.98 58.74
C MET A 201 -20.48 -36.65 58.06
N GLY A 202 -19.86 -37.63 57.38
CA GLY A 202 -18.66 -37.43 56.58
C GLY A 202 -18.89 -36.50 55.39
N PHE A 203 -19.97 -36.71 54.63
CA PHE A 203 -20.31 -35.83 53.49
C PHE A 203 -20.58 -34.39 53.91
N LYS A 204 -21.24 -34.16 55.06
CA LYS A 204 -21.43 -32.83 55.63
C LYS A 204 -20.12 -32.16 56.01
N MET A 205 -19.17 -32.91 56.56
CA MET A 205 -17.84 -32.38 56.88
C MET A 205 -17.10 -31.94 55.61
N VAL A 206 -17.14 -32.76 54.55
CA VAL A 206 -16.56 -32.41 53.24
C VAL A 206 -17.24 -31.18 52.63
N LEU A 207 -18.58 -31.10 52.73
CA LEU A 207 -19.33 -29.94 52.27
C LEU A 207 -18.88 -28.66 53.01
N GLY A 208 -18.73 -28.72 54.33
CA GLY A 208 -18.24 -27.58 55.12
C GLY A 208 -16.81 -27.17 54.77
N MET A 209 -15.91 -28.14 54.51
CA MET A 209 -14.56 -27.84 54.01
C MET A 209 -14.59 -27.16 52.65
N LEU A 210 -15.50 -27.59 51.78
CA LEU A 210 -15.68 -27.01 50.46
C LEU A 210 -16.23 -25.57 50.55
N GLU A 211 -17.25 -25.35 51.37
CA GLU A 211 -17.81 -24.02 51.67
C GLU A 211 -16.74 -23.06 52.19
N ASN A 212 -15.89 -23.50 53.13
CA ASN A 212 -14.78 -22.70 53.63
C ASN A 212 -13.76 -22.35 52.53
N SER A 213 -13.44 -23.30 51.65
CA SER A 213 -12.53 -23.05 50.52
C SER A 213 -13.09 -22.03 49.52
N LEU A 214 -14.39 -22.13 49.21
CA LEU A 214 -15.10 -21.17 48.38
C LEU A 214 -15.09 -19.76 49.00
N ASN A 215 -15.42 -19.65 50.28
CA ASN A 215 -15.41 -18.38 51.01
C ASN A 215 -14.03 -17.70 51.00
N ASN A 216 -12.95 -18.47 51.14
CA ASN A 216 -11.58 -17.94 51.06
C ASN A 216 -11.23 -17.33 49.70
N HIS A 217 -11.89 -17.76 48.63
CA HIS A 217 -11.74 -17.21 47.28
C HIS A 217 -12.83 -16.17 46.94
N GLY A 218 -13.53 -15.66 47.96
CA GLY A 218 -14.57 -14.65 47.81
C GLY A 218 -15.89 -15.18 47.25
N ILE A 219 -16.06 -16.49 47.13
CA ILE A 219 -17.29 -17.11 46.63
C ILE A 219 -18.21 -17.37 47.82
N THR A 220 -19.36 -16.71 47.84
CA THR A 220 -20.32 -16.81 48.94
C THR A 220 -21.70 -17.21 48.41
N GLU A 221 -22.32 -18.17 49.09
CA GLU A 221 -23.72 -18.52 48.87
C GLU A 221 -24.60 -17.57 49.68
N PHE A 222 -25.67 -17.07 49.07
CA PHE A 222 -26.63 -16.20 49.75
C PHE A 222 -28.06 -16.71 49.55
N GLN A 223 -28.88 -16.50 50.57
CA GLN A 223 -30.29 -16.82 50.54
C GLN A 223 -31.10 -15.54 50.76
N PRO A 224 -31.97 -15.15 49.81
CA PRO A 224 -32.90 -14.04 50.01
C PRO A 224 -33.80 -14.29 51.22
N SER A 225 -34.09 -13.23 51.97
CA SER A 225 -34.99 -13.31 53.12
C SER A 225 -36.42 -13.68 52.68
N LEU A 226 -37.07 -14.53 53.46
CA LEU A 226 -38.48 -14.84 53.24
C LEU A 226 -39.35 -13.67 53.70
N ASN A 227 -40.50 -13.50 53.06
CA ASN A 227 -41.47 -12.42 53.31
C ASN A 227 -40.95 -11.00 53.05
N THR A 228 -39.85 -10.84 52.30
CA THR A 228 -39.37 -9.54 51.83
C THR A 228 -39.74 -9.29 50.36
N GLU A 229 -39.65 -8.03 49.94
CA GLU A 229 -39.85 -7.65 48.54
C GLU A 229 -38.75 -8.27 47.66
N PHE A 230 -39.15 -8.71 46.47
CA PHE A 230 -38.25 -9.28 45.47
C PHE A 230 -37.25 -8.23 44.95
N ASP A 231 -35.97 -8.61 44.92
CA ASP A 231 -34.88 -7.82 44.34
C ASP A 231 -34.39 -8.45 43.01
N PRO A 232 -34.56 -7.76 41.85
CA PRO A 232 -34.10 -8.24 40.55
C PRO A 232 -32.58 -8.41 40.41
N GLU A 233 -31.77 -7.69 41.20
CA GLU A 233 -30.31 -7.78 41.09
C GLU A 233 -29.77 -9.09 41.68
N THR A 234 -30.45 -9.63 42.69
CA THR A 234 -29.98 -10.79 43.46
C THR A 234 -30.83 -12.04 43.24
N SER A 235 -32.05 -11.90 42.73
CA SER A 235 -33.02 -13.00 42.68
C SER A 235 -33.73 -13.08 41.32
N LYS A 236 -34.22 -14.27 40.98
CA LYS A 236 -35.07 -14.54 39.82
C LYS A 236 -36.31 -15.32 40.24
N ILE A 237 -37.49 -14.80 39.89
CA ILE A 237 -38.77 -15.48 40.15
C ILE A 237 -38.93 -16.62 39.15
N ILE A 238 -39.08 -17.85 39.65
CA ILE A 238 -39.37 -19.03 38.81
C ILE A 238 -40.85 -19.40 38.79
N GLU A 239 -41.58 -19.03 39.84
CA GLU A 239 -42.98 -19.36 40.01
C GLU A 239 -43.67 -18.27 40.83
N GLN A 240 -44.95 -18.01 40.52
CA GLN A 240 -45.78 -17.09 41.29
C GLN A 240 -47.01 -17.82 41.85
N VAL A 241 -47.15 -17.81 43.17
CA VAL A 241 -48.24 -18.47 43.90
C VAL A 241 -49.23 -17.43 44.40
N VAL A 242 -50.52 -17.74 44.30
CA VAL A 242 -51.58 -16.88 44.82
C VAL A 242 -51.47 -16.83 46.34
N ASN A 243 -51.17 -15.65 46.87
CA ASN A 243 -51.19 -15.40 48.30
C ASN A 243 -51.76 -13.99 48.53
N ASP A 244 -52.96 -13.98 49.10
CA ASP A 244 -53.80 -12.81 49.22
C ASP A 244 -53.56 -12.01 50.51
N ASP A 245 -52.73 -12.56 51.40
CA ASP A 245 -52.32 -11.97 52.68
C ASP A 245 -51.04 -11.14 52.56
N LEU A 246 -50.22 -11.45 51.55
CA LEU A 246 -48.95 -10.78 51.29
C LEU A 246 -49.06 -9.79 50.12
N LYS A 247 -48.10 -8.84 50.05
CA LYS A 247 -47.97 -7.96 48.89
C LYS A 247 -47.58 -8.79 47.66
N PRO A 248 -47.90 -8.36 46.41
CA PRO A 248 -47.42 -9.08 45.24
C PRO A 248 -45.90 -8.89 45.12
N ASN A 249 -45.21 -9.83 44.48
CA ASN A 249 -43.75 -9.87 44.37
C ASN A 249 -43.03 -9.96 45.73
N THR A 250 -43.66 -10.57 46.74
CA THR A 250 -43.00 -10.92 48.01
C THR A 250 -42.45 -12.34 47.93
N ILE A 251 -41.23 -12.56 48.40
CA ILE A 251 -40.56 -13.85 48.38
C ILE A 251 -41.25 -14.80 49.38
N LEU A 252 -41.85 -15.86 48.88
CA LEU A 252 -42.53 -16.88 49.70
C LEU A 252 -41.60 -18.03 50.06
N LYS A 253 -40.78 -18.45 49.10
CA LYS A 253 -39.86 -19.58 49.25
C LYS A 253 -38.63 -19.37 48.38
N VAL A 254 -37.47 -19.76 48.88
CA VAL A 254 -36.25 -19.89 48.08
C VAL A 254 -36.12 -21.34 47.63
N ASN A 255 -36.11 -21.56 46.32
CA ASN A 255 -35.98 -22.90 45.74
C ASN A 255 -34.51 -23.27 45.50
N GLN A 256 -33.69 -22.31 45.10
CA GLN A 256 -32.25 -22.46 44.98
C GLN A 256 -31.57 -21.19 45.47
N ASN A 257 -30.51 -21.35 46.27
CA ASN A 257 -29.71 -20.23 46.75
C ASN A 257 -28.89 -19.61 45.62
N GLY A 258 -28.55 -18.34 45.78
CA GLY A 258 -27.72 -17.59 44.85
C GLY A 258 -26.24 -17.64 45.24
N PHE A 259 -25.37 -17.23 44.32
CA PHE A 259 -23.92 -17.15 44.54
C PHE A 259 -23.37 -15.79 44.13
N LYS A 260 -22.47 -15.26 44.97
CA LYS A 260 -21.69 -14.05 44.70
C LYS A 260 -20.21 -14.41 44.64
N LEU A 261 -19.48 -13.77 43.75
CA LEU A 261 -18.03 -13.72 43.73
C LEU A 261 -17.63 -12.30 44.09
N TYR A 262 -17.08 -12.13 45.29
CA TYR A 262 -16.89 -10.84 45.95
C TYR A 262 -18.21 -10.06 45.99
N ASP A 263 -18.27 -8.91 45.32
CA ASP A 263 -19.43 -8.03 45.23
C ASP A 263 -20.37 -8.35 44.06
N ARG A 264 -19.95 -9.19 43.10
CA ARG A 264 -20.75 -9.49 41.90
C ARG A 264 -21.63 -10.72 42.11
N VAL A 265 -22.91 -10.61 41.77
CA VAL A 265 -23.82 -11.77 41.67
C VAL A 265 -23.48 -12.57 40.42
N ILE A 266 -23.11 -13.84 40.61
CA ILE A 266 -22.70 -14.75 39.54
C ILE A 266 -23.85 -15.67 39.14
N LYS A 267 -24.66 -16.08 40.13
CA LYS A 267 -25.91 -16.82 39.91
C LYS A 267 -26.99 -16.25 40.83
N PRO A 268 -28.12 -15.77 40.29
CA PRO A 268 -29.21 -15.25 41.10
C PRO A 268 -29.90 -16.39 41.84
N ALA A 269 -30.45 -16.10 43.03
CA ALA A 269 -31.26 -17.04 43.78
C ALA A 269 -32.60 -17.27 43.05
N LEU A 270 -33.06 -18.52 42.97
CA LEU A 270 -34.35 -18.85 42.37
C LEU A 270 -35.43 -18.87 43.44
N VAL A 271 -36.44 -18.01 43.29
CA VAL A 271 -37.46 -17.78 44.29
C VAL A 271 -38.87 -17.99 43.75
N VAL A 272 -39.78 -18.36 44.65
CA VAL A 272 -41.22 -18.36 44.43
C VAL A 272 -41.77 -17.09 45.07
N ALA A 273 -42.51 -16.31 44.29
CA ALA A 273 -43.07 -15.03 44.75
C ALA A 273 -44.60 -15.10 44.88
N SER A 274 -45.17 -14.20 45.69
CA SER A 274 -46.61 -14.02 45.78
C SER A 274 -47.16 -13.25 44.58
N LYS A 275 -48.38 -13.62 44.17
CA LYS A 275 -49.26 -12.80 43.35
C LYS A 275 -50.63 -12.72 44.00
N TYR A 276 -51.41 -11.71 43.65
CA TYR A 276 -52.82 -11.65 44.08
C TYR A 276 -53.70 -12.62 43.30
N SER A 277 -54.81 -12.99 43.92
CA SER A 277 -55.93 -13.62 43.23
C SER A 277 -56.54 -12.68 42.18
N ASP A 278 -57.12 -13.24 41.12
CA ASP A 278 -57.70 -12.48 40.02
C ASP A 278 -58.85 -11.55 40.48
N GLU A 279 -59.53 -11.87 41.58
CA GLU A 279 -60.57 -11.04 42.19
C GLU A 279 -60.00 -9.84 42.97
N LYS A 280 -58.92 -10.04 43.76
CA LYS A 280 -58.24 -8.94 44.45
C LYS A 280 -57.46 -8.03 43.48
N ALA A 281 -56.95 -8.56 42.37
CA ALA A 281 -56.27 -7.79 41.34
C ALA A 281 -57.20 -6.72 40.71
N LYS A 282 -58.40 -7.12 40.29
CA LYS A 282 -59.43 -6.23 39.71
C LYS A 282 -59.88 -5.12 40.68
N THR A 283 -59.96 -5.44 41.97
CA THR A 283 -60.41 -4.49 43.02
C THR A 283 -59.36 -3.39 43.31
N LYS A 284 -58.07 -3.71 43.21
CA LYS A 284 -56.98 -2.72 43.38
C LYS A 284 -56.76 -1.85 42.16
N GLU A 285 -56.93 -2.39 40.96
CA GLU A 285 -56.84 -1.66 39.69
C GLU A 285 -57.95 -0.59 39.58
N ASN A 286 -59.17 -0.96 39.95
CA ASN A 286 -60.29 -0.01 40.05
C ASN A 286 -60.05 1.10 41.11
N LYS A 287 -59.40 0.80 42.24
CA LYS A 287 -59.03 1.82 43.25
C LYS A 287 -57.89 2.75 42.80
N LYS A 288 -56.91 2.24 42.03
CA LYS A 288 -55.81 3.05 41.44
C LYS A 288 -56.34 4.04 40.38
N ASN A 289 -57.21 3.56 39.49
CA ASN A 289 -57.84 4.38 38.45
C ASN A 289 -58.76 5.47 39.03
N LYS A 290 -59.43 5.19 40.17
CA LYS A 290 -60.27 6.19 40.86
C LYS A 290 -59.45 7.30 41.53
N LYS A 291 -58.26 6.99 42.07
CA LYS A 291 -57.32 7.97 42.67
C LYS A 291 -56.59 8.85 41.64
N MET A 292 -56.34 8.35 40.43
CA MET A 292 -55.77 9.17 39.35
C MET A 292 -56.77 10.21 38.82
N LYS A 293 -58.07 9.89 38.80
CA LYS A 293 -59.13 10.84 38.41
C LYS A 293 -59.45 11.93 39.46
N THR A 294 -58.92 11.84 40.68
CA THR A 294 -59.15 12.83 41.76
C THR A 294 -57.95 13.77 41.99
N LYS A 295 -56.88 13.62 41.21
CA LYS A 295 -55.65 14.43 41.28
C LYS A 295 -55.40 15.30 40.03
N GLN A 296 -56.39 15.40 39.15
CA GLN A 296 -56.44 16.37 38.04
C GLN A 296 -57.43 17.47 38.38
#